data_AF-A0A261CU12-F1
#
_entry.id   AF-A0A261CU12-F1
#
_cell.length_a   1.000
_cell.length_b   1.000
_cell.length_c   1.000
_cell.angle_alpha   90.00
_cell.angle_beta   90.00
_cell.angle_gamma   90.00
#
_symmetry.space_group_name_H-M   'P 1'
#
loop_
_entity.id
_entity.type
_entity.pdbx_description
1 polymer ?
#
loop_
_entity_poly.entity_id
_entity_poly.type
_entity_poly.pdbx_seq_one_letter_code
_entity_poly.pdbx_strand_id
1 'polypeptide(L)'
;MNSKIVLLAFFLAIVSVCLAQRKEDIFARAVGPCIADKCQSRHTCYFGQCVPDGIAPAMPALDKSAAIGPCINYLCPGNSFCHQGHCYNNNI
;
A
#
# COMPACT_ATOMS: atom_id res chain seq x y z
N MET A 1 38.20 4.31 -6.91
CA MET A 1 36.76 3.95 -6.90
C MET A 1 36.56 2.77 -7.85
N ASN A 2 36.06 1.63 -7.35
CA ASN A 2 35.99 0.41 -8.15
C ASN A 2 34.82 0.48 -9.14
N SER A 3 35.11 0.35 -10.44
CA SER A 3 34.11 0.37 -11.54
C SER A 3 32.92 -0.57 -11.29
N LYS A 4 33.16 -1.72 -10.65
CA LYS A 4 32.11 -2.68 -10.24
C LYS A 4 31.12 -2.12 -9.20
N ILE A 5 31.60 -1.27 -8.28
CA ILE A 5 30.76 -0.64 -7.24
C ILE A 5 29.85 0.42 -7.86
N VAL A 6 30.36 1.17 -8.85
CA VAL A 6 29.59 2.18 -9.56
C VAL A 6 28.46 1.54 -10.38
N LEU A 7 28.76 0.44 -11.09
CA LEU A 7 27.76 -0.33 -11.84
C LEU A 7 26.66 -0.93 -10.93
N LEU A 8 27.06 -1.48 -9.78
CA LEU A 8 26.11 -2.03 -8.80
C LEU A 8 25.20 -0.94 -8.20
N ALA A 9 25.75 0.23 -7.87
CA ALA A 9 24.97 1.35 -7.36
C ALA A 9 23.97 1.87 -8.41
N PHE A 10 24.38 1.92 -9.68
CA PHE A 10 23.50 2.33 -10.77
C PHE A 10 22.35 1.34 -10.98
N PHE A 11 22.63 0.04 -10.95
CA PHE A 11 21.59 -1.00 -11.05
C PHE A 11 20.58 -0.92 -9.90
N LEU A 12 21.05 -0.76 -8.66
CA LEU A 12 20.16 -0.63 -7.50
C LEU A 12 19.27 0.62 -7.58
N ALA A 13 19.80 1.73 -8.07
CA ALA A 13 19.04 2.97 -8.28
C ALA A 13 17.95 2.80 -9.35
N ILE A 14 18.22 2.06 -10.43
CA ILE A 14 17.21 1.80 -11.47
C ILE A 14 16.08 0.93 -10.90
N VAL A 15 16.41 -0.11 -10.13
CA VAL A 15 15.41 -1.01 -9.51
C VAL A 15 14.52 -0.26 -8.52
N SER A 16 15.09 0.63 -7.69
CA SER A 16 14.30 1.41 -6.73
C SER A 16 13.32 2.37 -7.41
N VAL A 17 13.73 3.02 -8.51
CA VAL A 17 12.86 3.89 -9.31
C VAL A 17 11.71 3.10 -9.93
N CYS A 18 11.98 1.93 -10.52
CA CYS A 18 10.95 1.10 -11.13
C CYS A 18 9.91 0.58 -10.11
N LEU A 19 10.33 0.30 -8.87
CA LEU A 19 9.42 -0.11 -7.80
C LEU A 19 8.51 1.04 -7.34
N ALA A 20 9.05 2.25 -7.22
CA ALA A 20 8.27 3.42 -6.84
C ALA A 20 7.16 3.75 -7.87
N GLN A 21 7.48 3.66 -9.17
CA GLN A 21 6.50 3.90 -10.25
C GLN A 21 5.30 2.95 -10.18
N ARG A 22 5.51 1.68 -9.84
CA ARG A 22 4.40 0.72 -9.69
C ARG A 22 3.43 1.08 -8.56
N LYS A 23 3.92 1.60 -7.43
CA LYS A 23 3.05 1.93 -6.28
C LYS A 23 2.08 3.05 -6.65
N GLU A 24 2.58 4.10 -7.29
CA GLU A 24 1.78 5.23 -7.77
C GLU A 24 0.71 4.80 -8.79
N ASP A 25 1.06 3.94 -9.74
CA ASP A 25 0.13 3.42 -10.76
C ASP A 25 -1.03 2.57 -10.19
N ILE A 26 -0.84 1.93 -9.04
CA ILE A 26 -1.89 1.15 -8.37
C ILE A 26 -2.88 2.11 -7.72
N PHE A 27 -2.39 3.08 -6.95
CA PHE A 27 -3.25 4.06 -6.28
C PHE A 27 -3.91 5.05 -7.24
N ALA A 28 -3.31 5.33 -8.40
CA ALA A 28 -3.95 6.10 -9.48
C ALA A 28 -5.20 5.42 -10.04
N ARG A 29 -5.31 4.08 -9.90
CA ARG A 29 -6.48 3.29 -10.28
C ARG A 29 -7.43 3.01 -9.11
N ALA A 30 -7.21 3.63 -7.95
CA ALA A 30 -8.11 3.48 -6.81
C ALA A 30 -9.49 4.06 -7.14
N VAL A 31 -10.54 3.30 -6.84
CA VAL A 31 -11.94 3.70 -7.11
C VAL A 31 -12.65 4.25 -5.86
N GLY A 32 -12.04 4.12 -4.69
CA GLY A 32 -12.57 4.62 -3.42
C GLY A 32 -11.97 3.90 -2.21
N PRO A 33 -12.38 4.26 -0.98
CA PRO A 33 -11.91 3.61 0.23
C PRO A 33 -12.52 2.23 0.43
N CYS A 34 -11.81 1.35 1.14
CA CYS A 34 -12.38 0.10 1.61
C CYS A 34 -13.39 0.37 2.74
N ILE A 35 -14.52 -0.32 2.69
CA ILE A 35 -15.54 -0.26 3.74
C ILE A 35 -15.65 -1.66 4.35
N ALA A 36 -15.37 -1.78 5.65
CA ALA A 36 -15.37 -3.05 6.36
C ALA A 36 -14.47 -4.13 5.72
N ASP A 37 -13.26 -3.75 5.31
CA ASP A 37 -12.29 -4.60 4.60
C ASP A 37 -12.85 -5.19 3.28
N LYS A 38 -13.86 -4.55 2.69
CA LYS A 38 -14.51 -4.99 1.46
C LYS A 38 -14.53 -3.89 0.41
N CYS A 39 -14.56 -4.35 -0.84
CA CYS A 39 -14.66 -3.55 -2.05
C CYS A 39 -15.75 -4.12 -2.96
N GLN A 40 -16.10 -3.37 -4.01
CA GLN A 40 -16.99 -3.85 -5.06
C GLN A 40 -16.41 -5.09 -5.76
N SER A 41 -17.25 -5.81 -6.50
CA SER A 41 -16.79 -6.93 -7.33
C SER A 41 -15.65 -6.50 -8.25
N ARG A 42 -14.67 -7.39 -8.47
CA ARG A 42 -13.46 -7.13 -9.27
C ARG A 42 -12.45 -6.14 -8.65
N HIS A 43 -12.59 -5.83 -7.36
CA HIS A 43 -11.68 -4.96 -6.64
C HIS A 43 -11.24 -5.59 -5.33
N THR A 44 -9.99 -5.34 -4.96
CA THR A 44 -9.39 -5.78 -3.71
C THR A 44 -9.04 -4.59 -2.84
N CYS A 45 -9.05 -4.79 -1.53
CA CYS A 45 -8.62 -3.77 -0.59
C CYS A 45 -7.10 -3.78 -0.48
N TYR A 46 -6.46 -2.65 -0.80
CA TYR A 46 -5.02 -2.47 -0.72
C TYR A 46 -4.71 -1.15 -0.02
N PHE A 47 -4.09 -1.21 1.18
CA PHE A 47 -3.84 -0.03 2.03
C PHE A 47 -5.09 0.86 2.20
N GLY A 48 -6.25 0.26 2.45
CA GLY A 48 -7.51 1.00 2.62
C GLY A 48 -8.12 1.58 1.36
N GLN A 49 -7.54 1.32 0.19
CA GLN A 49 -8.09 1.73 -1.10
C GLN A 49 -8.58 0.51 -1.87
N CYS A 50 -9.76 0.63 -2.47
CA CYS A 50 -10.27 -0.33 -3.42
C CYS A 50 -9.57 -0.11 -4.76
N VAL A 51 -8.81 -1.11 -5.18
CA VAL A 51 -8.06 -1.12 -6.43
C VAL A 51 -8.47 -2.35 -7.25
N PRO A 52 -8.40 -2.30 -8.60
CA PRO A 52 -8.74 -3.44 -9.44
C PRO A 52 -8.01 -4.72 -9.06
N ASP A 53 -8.69 -5.87 -9.17
CA ASP A 53 -8.07 -7.16 -8.92
C ASP A 53 -6.91 -7.41 -9.90
N GLY A 54 -5.83 -8.04 -9.41
CA GLY A 54 -4.69 -8.45 -10.21
C GLY A 54 -3.64 -7.36 -10.50
N ILE A 55 -3.87 -6.10 -10.08
CA ILE A 55 -2.84 -5.05 -10.18
C ILE A 55 -2.08 -4.86 -8.86
N ALA A 56 -2.76 -5.05 -7.73
CA ALA A 56 -2.15 -4.89 -6.42
C ALA A 56 -1.36 -6.15 -6.04
N PRO A 57 -0.14 -6.02 -5.50
CA PRO A 57 0.56 -7.14 -4.91
C PRO A 57 -0.17 -7.63 -3.67
N ALA A 58 0.22 -8.81 -3.17
CA ALA A 58 -0.28 -9.30 -1.89
C ALA A 58 0.00 -8.25 -0.80
N MET A 59 -1.03 -7.90 -0.04
CA MET A 59 -0.90 -6.93 1.04
C MET A 59 0.08 -7.50 2.08
N PRO A 60 1.08 -6.72 2.54
CA PRO A 60 1.98 -7.18 3.58
C PRO A 60 1.20 -7.49 4.85
N ALA A 61 1.72 -8.41 5.67
CA ALA A 61 1.15 -8.62 7.00
C ALA A 61 1.42 -7.37 7.85
N LEU A 62 0.36 -6.69 8.29
CA LEU A 62 0.50 -5.56 9.21
C LEU A 62 0.59 -6.07 10.66
N ASP A 63 1.60 -5.60 11.38
CA ASP A 63 1.72 -5.84 12.82
C ASP A 63 0.66 -5.04 13.56
N LYS A 64 -0.13 -5.69 14.40
CA LYS A 64 -1.14 -5.03 15.26
C LYS A 64 -0.52 -4.00 16.21
N SER A 65 0.75 -4.16 16.58
CA SER A 65 1.48 -3.21 17.42
C SER A 65 1.73 -1.87 16.72
N ALA A 66 1.72 -1.85 15.39
CA ALA A 66 1.82 -0.64 14.57
C ALA A 66 0.46 0.06 14.37
N ALA A 67 -0.63 -0.50 14.90
CA ALA A 67 -1.94 0.12 14.83
C ALA A 67 -1.97 1.39 15.70
N ILE A 68 -2.50 2.46 15.13
CA ILE A 68 -2.72 3.74 15.82
C ILE A 68 -3.91 3.61 16.79
N GLY A 69 -4.85 2.72 16.48
CA GLY A 69 -6.06 2.49 17.28
C GLY A 69 -7.06 1.58 16.57
N PRO A 70 -8.29 1.44 17.11
CA PRO A 70 -9.37 0.71 16.45
C PRO A 70 -10.04 1.53 15.35
N CYS A 71 -10.67 0.86 14.40
CA CYS A 71 -11.55 1.51 13.44
C CYS A 71 -12.87 1.93 14.09
N ILE A 72 -13.38 3.09 13.70
CA ILE A 72 -14.69 3.60 14.14
C ILE A 72 -15.61 3.56 12.93
N ASN A 73 -16.64 2.71 12.94
CA ASN A 73 -17.52 2.47 11.79
C ASN A 73 -16.75 2.14 10.49
N TYR A 74 -15.68 1.33 10.61
CA TYR A 74 -14.80 0.95 9.51
C TYR A 74 -14.00 2.10 8.89
N LEU A 75 -13.97 3.26 9.55
CA LEU A 75 -13.24 4.44 9.14
C LEU A 75 -12.16 4.78 10.18
N CYS A 76 -11.13 5.46 9.71
CA CYS A 76 -10.03 5.94 10.53
C CYS A 76 -9.84 7.44 10.36
N PRO A 77 -9.42 8.16 11.40
CA PRO A 77 -9.18 9.59 11.31
C PRO A 77 -7.95 9.92 10.46
N GLY A 78 -8.01 11.05 9.75
CA GLY A 78 -6.91 11.56 8.93
C GLY A 78 -6.57 10.67 7.73
N ASN A 79 -5.29 10.60 7.38
CA ASN A 79 -4.78 9.78 6.27
C ASN A 79 -4.48 8.33 6.68
N SER A 80 -5.32 7.76 7.56
CA SER A 80 -5.17 6.39 8.03
C SER A 80 -6.17 5.47 7.33
N PHE A 81 -5.85 4.19 7.25
CA PHE A 81 -6.77 3.19 6.72
C PHE A 81 -7.17 2.16 7.76
N CYS A 82 -8.40 1.65 7.61
CA CYS A 82 -8.89 0.55 8.41
C CYS A 82 -8.48 -0.78 7.77
N HIS A 83 -7.82 -1.64 8.55
CA HIS A 83 -7.56 -3.02 8.18
C HIS A 83 -7.78 -3.95 9.36
N GLN A 84 -8.61 -4.98 9.19
CA GLN A 84 -8.95 -5.96 10.25
C GLN A 84 -9.43 -5.30 11.55
N GLY A 85 -10.17 -4.20 11.46
CA GLY A 85 -10.67 -3.46 12.62
C GLY A 85 -9.64 -2.56 13.33
N HIS A 86 -8.44 -2.41 12.77
CA HIS A 86 -7.40 -1.52 13.28
C HIS A 86 -7.01 -0.43 12.27
N CYS A 87 -6.68 0.76 12.78
CA CYS A 87 -6.24 1.90 11.98
C CYS A 87 -4.73 1.92 11.83
N TYR A 88 -4.27 2.04 10.59
CA TYR A 88 -2.85 2.12 10.23
C TYR A 88 -2.58 3.36 9.39
N ASN A 89 -1.37 3.89 9.47
CA ASN A 89 -0.99 5.07 8.69
C ASN A 89 -0.79 4.69 7.20
N ASN A 90 -1.26 5.52 6.27
CA ASN A 90 -0.97 5.31 4.84
C ASN A 90 0.51 5.56 4.45
N ASN A 91 1.32 6.09 5.38
CA ASN A 91 2.75 6.36 5.15
C ASN A 91 3.67 5.14 5.34
N ILE A 92 3.13 3.92 5.32
CA ILE A 92 3.91 2.67 5.41
C ILE A 92 4.46 2.28 4.03
#